data_AF-A0A2N0DGS2-F1
#
_entry.id   AF-A0A2N0DGS2-F1
#
_cell.length_a   1.000
_cell.length_b   1.000
_cell.length_c   1.000
_cell.angle_alpha   90.00
_cell.angle_beta   90.00
_cell.angle_gamma   90.00
#
_symmetry.space_group_name_H-M   'P 1'
#
loop_
_entity.id
_entity.type
_entity.pdbx_description
1 polymer ?
#
loop_
_entity_poly.entity_id
_entity_poly.type
_entity_poly.pdbx_seq_one_letter_code
_entity_poly.pdbx_strand_id
1 'polypeptide(L)' 'MKNMNNRQVHVPGPHERDVADHCKKLGVDPAEERKLLRLLGKHAPLHEIRANAPPKQPRFR' A
#
# COMPACT_ATOMS: atom_id res chain seq x y z
N MET A 1 -12.04 -10.93 -35.71
CA MET A 1 -11.54 -11.50 -34.45
C MET A 1 -10.76 -10.42 -33.72
N LYS A 2 -11.15 -10.05 -32.49
CA LYS A 2 -10.46 -8.97 -31.74
C LYS A 2 -9.14 -9.53 -31.23
N ASN A 3 -8.01 -9.08 -31.78
CA ASN A 3 -6.68 -9.36 -31.23
C ASN A 3 -6.55 -8.64 -29.89
N MET A 4 -6.85 -9.36 -28.81
CA MET A 4 -6.58 -8.94 -27.44
C MET A 4 -5.07 -9.02 -27.23
N ASN A 5 -4.35 -7.97 -27.64
CA ASN A 5 -2.94 -7.80 -27.34
C ASN A 5 -2.80 -7.56 -25.83
N ASN A 6 -2.90 -8.62 -25.03
CA ASN A 6 -2.70 -8.54 -23.59
C ASN A 6 -1.19 -8.40 -23.36
N ARG A 7 -0.67 -7.16 -23.48
CA ARG A 7 0.74 -6.79 -23.27
C ARG A 7 1.17 -6.90 -21.80
N GLN A 8 0.45 -7.67 -21.00
CA GLN A 8 0.80 -7.92 -19.62
C GLN A 8 1.94 -8.94 -19.61
N VAL A 9 3.16 -8.44 -19.76
CA VAL A 9 4.39 -9.24 -19.86
C VAL A 9 4.78 -9.86 -18.52
N HIS A 10 4.26 -9.32 -17.42
CA HIS A 10 4.57 -9.74 -16.06
C HIS A 10 3.29 -9.74 -15.24
N VAL A 11 2.97 -10.89 -14.64
CA VAL A 11 2.03 -10.96 -13.52
C VAL A 11 2.83 -10.48 -12.31
N PRO A 12 2.60 -9.26 -11.79
CA PRO A 12 3.31 -8.82 -10.59
C PRO A 12 2.98 -9.82 -9.49
N GLY A 13 4.02 -10.44 -8.94
CA GLY A 13 3.87 -11.31 -7.76
C GLY A 13 3.23 -10.54 -6.60
N PRO A 14 2.84 -11.23 -5.52
CA PRO A 14 2.32 -10.57 -4.33
C PRO A 14 3.34 -9.54 -3.84
N HIS A 15 3.10 -8.27 -4.18
CA HIS A 15 3.97 -7.14 -3.85
C HIS A 15 3.67 -6.72 -2.41
N GLU A 16 3.88 -7.67 -1.52
CA GLU A 16 3.85 -7.43 -0.09
C GLU A 16 5.01 -6.51 0.26
N ARG A 17 4.69 -5.47 1.01
CA ARG A 17 5.67 -4.52 1.52
C ARG A 17 5.68 -4.62 3.03
N ASP A 18 6.86 -4.45 3.61
CA ASP A 18 6.96 -4.26 5.05
C ASP A 18 6.19 -2.96 5.41
N VAL A 19 5.20 -3.13 6.29
CA VAL A 19 4.29 -2.06 6.71
C VAL A 19 5.07 -0.96 7.43
N ALA A 20 6.06 -1.31 8.25
CA ALA A 20 6.87 -0.36 9.00
C ALA A 20 7.73 0.49 8.06
N ASP A 21 8.42 -0.15 7.11
CA ASP A 21 9.22 0.56 6.11
C ASP A 21 8.36 1.47 5.23
N HIS A 22 7.12 1.06 4.93
CA HIS A 22 6.21 1.89 4.16
C HIS A 22 5.71 3.10 4.95
N CYS A 23 5.32 2.90 6.21
CA CYS A 23 4.86 3.96 7.11
C CYS A 23 5.97 5.00 7.36
N LYS A 24 7.21 4.53 7.58
CA LYS A 24 8.39 5.39 7.76
C LYS A 24 8.65 6.28 6.54
N LYS A 25 8.52 5.73 5.32
CA LYS A 25 8.66 6.50 4.07
C LYS A 25 7.57 7.55 3.87
N LEU A 26 6.37 7.28 4.40
CA LEU A 26 5.23 8.17 4.29
C LEU A 26 5.15 9.21 5.42
N GLY A 27 6.01 9.11 6.44
CA GLY A 27 5.95 9.97 7.62
C GLY A 27 4.68 9.75 8.45
N VAL A 28 4.18 8.52 8.49
CA VAL A 28 3.00 8.15 9.29
C VAL A 28 3.36 8.15 10.77
N ASP A 29 2.41 8.57 11.62
CA ASP A 29 2.57 8.58 13.07
C ASP A 29 2.87 7.16 13.60
N PRO A 30 3.81 7.00 14.56
CA PRO A 30 4.10 5.70 15.19
C PRO A 30 2.86 5.00 15.78
N ALA A 31 1.85 5.73 16.22
CA ALA A 31 0.60 5.16 16.70
C ALA A 31 -0.20 4.48 15.57
N GLU A 32 -0.26 5.11 14.40
CA GLU A 32 -0.92 4.57 13.21
C GLU A 32 -0.10 3.43 12.60
N GLU A 33 1.24 3.50 12.64
CA GLU A 33 2.11 2.39 12.23
C GLU A 33 1.83 1.13 13.05
N ARG A 34 1.76 1.23 14.39
CA ARG A 34 1.43 0.10 15.26
C ARG A 34 0.03 -0.45 15.00
N LYS A 35 -0.93 0.42 14.66
CA LYS A 35 -2.29 0.03 14.30
C LYS A 35 -2.29 -0.76 12.98
N LEU A 36 -1.58 -0.26 11.96
CA LEU A 36 -1.43 -0.94 10.68
C LEU A 36 -0.71 -2.29 10.82
N LEU A 37 0.33 -2.37 11.65
CA LEU A 37 1.01 -3.63 11.97
C LEU A 37 0.10 -4.65 12.67
N ARG A 38 -0.82 -4.19 13.53
CA ARG A 38 -1.81 -5.07 14.18
C ARG A 38 -2.91 -5.54 13.24
N LEU A 39 -3.33 -4.68 12.30
CA LEU A 39 -4.41 -4.99 11.35
C LEU A 39 -3.96 -5.87 10.20
N LEU A 40 -2.82 -5.53 9.59
CA LEU A 40 -2.34 -6.15 8.35
C LEU A 40 -1.18 -7.14 8.58
N GLY A 41 -0.55 -7.11 9.76
CA GLY A 41 0.67 -7.85 10.03
C GLY A 41 1.92 -7.13 9.55
N LYS A 42 3.05 -7.84 9.52
CA LYS A 42 4.35 -7.27 9.14
C LYS A 42 4.43 -6.95 7.64
N HIS A 43 3.83 -7.80 6.81
CA HIS A 43 3.87 -7.68 5.36
C HIS A 43 2.45 -7.61 4.83
N ALA A 44 2.18 -6.61 4.00
CA ALA A 44 0.86 -6.40 3.43
C ALA A 44 0.97 -5.84 2.02
N PRO A 45 0.00 -6.13 1.14
CA PRO A 45 -0.02 -5.54 -0.19
C PRO A 45 -0.26 -4.04 -0.12
N LEU A 46 0.35 -3.31 -1.07
CA LEU A 46 0.36 -1.84 -1.07
C LEU A 46 -1.04 -1.20 -1.05
N HIS A 47 -2.02 -1.82 -1.70
CA HIS A 47 -3.38 -1.29 -1.75
C HIS A 47 -4.06 -1.35 -0.38
N GLU A 48 -3.84 -2.42 0.40
CA GLU A 48 -4.36 -2.56 1.76
C GLU A 48 -3.74 -1.53 2.71
N ILE A 49 -2.41 -1.34 2.63
CA ILE A 49 -1.73 -0.34 3.47
C ILE A 49 -2.28 1.06 3.18
N ARG A 50 -2.53 1.39 1.91
CA ARG A 50 -3.10 2.69 1.52
C ARG A 50 -4.56 2.86 1.92
N ALA A 51 -5.37 1.81 1.85
CA ALA A 51 -6.77 1.84 2.25
C ALA A 51 -6.94 2.09 3.75
N ASN A 52 -6.01 1.56 4.56
CA ASN A 52 -6.03 1.70 6.02
C ASN A 52 -5.18 2.86 6.54
N ALA A 53 -4.36 3.48 5.70
CA ALA A 53 -3.56 4.64 6.07
C ALA A 53 -4.45 5.85 6.37
N PRO A 54 -4.03 6.75 7.28
CA PRO A 54 -4.80 7.95 7.59
C PRO A 54 -4.98 8.81 6.32
N PRO A 55 -6.17 9.42 6.13
CA PRO A 55 -6.41 10.28 4.99
C PRO A 55 -5.42 11.44 5.01
N LYS A 56 -4.77 11.69 3.87
CA LYS A 56 -3.96 12.90 3.70
C LYS A 56 -4.88 14.11 3.80
N GLN A 57 -4.49 15.10 4.58
CA GLN A 57 -5.24 16.34 4.68
C GLN A 57 -5.39 16.97 3.29
N PRO A 58 -6.60 17.42 2.90
CA PRO A 58 -6.80 18.07 1.62
C PRO A 58 -5.94 19.34 1.57
N ARG A 59 -5.19 19.52 0.48
CA ARG A 59 -4.54 20.81 0.20
C ARG A 59 -5.60 21.73 -0.39
N PHE A 60 -6.13 22.64 0.42
CA PHE A 60 -6.86 23.79 -0.10
C PHE A 60 -5.87 24.64 -0.92
N ARG A 61 -6.20 24.91 -2.18
CA ARG A 61 -5.39 25.68 -3.12
C ARG A 61 -5.98 27.07 -3.31
#